data_AF-K1TWP3-F1
#
_entry.id   AF-K1TWP3-F1
#
_cell.length_a   1.000
_cell.length_b   1.000
_cell.length_c   1.000
_cell.angle_alpha   90.00
_cell.angle_beta   90.00
_cell.angle_gamma   90.00
#
_symmetry.space_group_name_H-M   'P 1'
#
loop_
_entity.id
_entity.type
_entity.pdbx_description
1 polymer ?
#
loop_
_entity_poly.entity_id
_entity_poly.type
_entity_poly.pdbx_seq_one_letter_code
_entity_poly.pdbx_strand_id
1 'polypeptide(L)' 'AGAFGFLMNAFKYGAPPHGGLAFGFDRLCSLFGGSESIRDYIAFPKNNAGRDMMLDAPSLLDPAQLDELYLELRKPEA' A
#
# COMPACT_ATOMS: atom_id res chain seq x y z
N ALA A 1 5.49 13.58 -19.99
CA ALA A 1 5.19 14.50 -18.86
C ALA A 1 5.28 13.69 -17.58
N GLY A 2 6.17 14.05 -16.64
CA GLY A 2 6.44 13.26 -15.44
C GLY A 2 5.30 13.27 -14.41
N ALA A 3 5.43 12.44 -13.37
CA ALA A 3 4.42 12.14 -12.34
C ALA A 3 3.76 13.35 -11.63
N PHE A 4 4.31 14.57 -11.77
CA PHE A 4 3.84 15.77 -11.08
C PHE A 4 3.20 16.84 -11.98
N GLY A 5 3.03 16.58 -13.29
CA GLY A 5 2.55 17.59 -14.24
C GLY A 5 1.17 18.19 -13.89
N PHE A 6 0.21 17.34 -13.51
CA PHE A 6 -1.13 17.80 -13.13
C PHE A 6 -1.11 18.61 -11.82
N LEU A 7 -0.30 18.17 -10.84
CA LEU A 7 -0.18 18.83 -9.54
C LEU A 7 0.41 20.24 -9.71
N MET A 8 1.48 20.36 -10.50
CA MET A 8 2.09 21.65 -10.80
C MET A 8 1.14 22.58 -11.57
N ASN A 9 0.25 22.03 -12.40
CA ASN A 9 -0.77 22.83 -13.06
C ASN A 9 -1.78 23.40 -12.05
N ALA A 10 -2.24 22.59 -11.10
CA ALA A 10 -3.18 23.04 -10.05
C ALA A 10 -2.60 24.20 -9.21
N PHE A 11 -1.31 24.16 -8.87
CA PHE A 11 -0.65 25.24 -8.14
C PHE A 11 -0.67 26.60 -8.87
N LYS A 12 -0.72 26.61 -10.21
CA LYS A 12 -0.77 27.85 -11.01
C LYS A 12 -2.10 28.61 -10.91
N TYR A 13 -3.18 27.93 -10.47
CA TYR A 13 -4.51 28.53 -10.34
C TYR A 13 -4.79 29.08 -8.94
N GLY A 14 -3.75 29.27 -8.11
CA GLY A 14 -3.88 29.95 -6.82
C GLY A 14 -4.18 29.02 -5.65
N ALA A 15 -3.40 27.94 -5.51
CA ALA A 15 -3.46 27.14 -4.28
C ALA A 15 -3.02 28.00 -3.08
N PRO A 16 -3.79 28.02 -1.97
CA PRO A 16 -3.44 28.81 -0.78
C PRO A 16 -2.22 28.23 -0.06
N PRO A 17 -1.56 28.97 0.84
CA PRO A 17 -0.61 28.40 1.79
C PRO A 17 -1.30 27.29 2.60
N HIS A 18 -0.85 26.05 2.46
CA HIS A 18 -1.44 24.90 3.13
C HIS A 18 -0.36 23.98 3.68
N GLY A 19 -0.71 23.25 4.75
CA GLY A 19 0.12 22.26 5.39
C GLY A 19 -0.74 21.25 6.12
N GLY A 20 -0.24 20.03 6.26
CA GLY A 20 -0.91 18.95 6.95
C GLY A 20 0.09 18.01 7.61
N LEU A 21 -0.42 17.09 8.40
CA LEU A 21 0.35 16.04 9.06
C LEU A 21 -0.42 14.72 8.97
N ALA A 22 0.31 13.61 9.00
CA ALA A 22 -0.27 12.27 9.04
C ALA A 22 0.35 11.47 10.19
N PHE A 23 -0.49 10.76 10.94
CA PHE A 23 -0.05 9.87 12.00
C PHE A 23 -0.08 8.42 11.53
N GLY A 24 0.98 7.67 11.85
CA GLY A 24 0.97 6.21 11.73
C GLY A 24 0.13 5.60 12.85
N PHE A 25 -1.16 5.41 12.59
CA PHE A 25 -2.14 5.01 13.61
C PHE A 25 -1.80 3.65 14.26
N ASP A 26 -1.42 2.64 13.48
CA ASP A 26 -1.07 1.32 14.01
C ASP A 26 0.11 1.38 14.99
N ARG A 27 1.09 2.25 14.68
CA ARG A 27 2.23 2.51 15.57
C ARG A 27 1.82 3.30 16.80
N LEU A 28 0.92 4.27 16.66
CA LEU A 28 0.40 5.03 17.80
C LEU A 28 -0.30 4.08 18.79
N CYS A 29 -1.14 3.17 18.29
CA CYS A 29 -1.79 2.14 19.11
C CYS A 29 -0.78 1.19 19.79
N SER A 30 0.24 0.71 19.05
CA SER A 30 1.23 -0.21 19.62
C SER A 30 2.06 0.44 20.73
N LEU A 31 2.38 1.73 20.60
CA LEU A 31 3.06 2.50 21.64
C LEU A 31 2.20 2.62 22.90
N PHE A 32 0.90 2.86 22.76
CA PHE A 32 0.00 3.00 23.91
C PHE A 32 -0.22 1.69 24.67
N GLY A 33 -0.29 0.55 23.97
CA GLY A 33 -0.44 -0.75 24.62
C GLY A 33 0.87 -1.53 24.78
N GLY A 34 2.03 -0.87 24.63
CA GLY A 34 3.33 -1.42 25.00
C GLY A 34 3.80 -2.62 24.16
N SER A 35 3.34 -2.77 22.91
CA SER A 35 3.85 -3.80 22.00
C SER A 35 4.90 -3.23 21.06
N GLU A 36 5.96 -4.02 20.84
CA GLU A 36 6.99 -3.76 19.83
C GLU A 36 6.47 -4.01 18.41
N SER A 37 5.40 -4.79 18.26
CA SER A 37 4.83 -5.19 16.98
C SER A 37 3.47 -4.54 16.76
N ILE A 38 3.31 -3.84 15.62
CA ILE A 38 2.00 -3.32 15.20
C ILE A 38 1.01 -4.44 14.85
N ARG A 39 1.48 -5.67 14.64
CA ARG A 39 0.62 -6.80 14.26
C ARG A 39 -0.43 -7.13 15.31
N ASP A 40 -0.14 -6.84 16.58
CA ASP A 40 -1.07 -7.09 17.69
C ASP A 40 -2.26 -6.12 17.69
N TYR A 41 -2.19 -5.06 16.86
CA TYR A 41 -3.21 -4.00 16.72
C TYR A 41 -3.88 -4.02 15.35
N ILE A 42 -3.57 -5.01 14.52
CA ILE A 42 -4.15 -5.19 13.18
C ILE A 42 -4.89 -6.52 13.18
N ALA A 43 -6.18 -6.53 12.81
CA ALA A 43 -7.01 -7.73 12.88
C ALA A 43 -6.49 -8.91 12.02
N PHE A 44 -5.94 -8.61 10.84
CA PHE A 44 -5.42 -9.61 9.88
C PHE A 44 -4.01 -9.22 9.39
N PRO A 45 -3.00 -9.33 10.28
CA PRO A 45 -1.66 -8.87 9.98
C PRO A 45 -0.98 -9.81 8.98
N LYS A 46 -0.07 -9.25 8.17
CA LYS A 46 0.78 -10.04 7.27
C LYS A 46 2.11 -10.38 7.95
N ASN A 47 2.70 -11.53 7.60
CA ASN A 47 4.01 -11.94 8.10
C ASN A 47 5.15 -11.09 7.48
N ASN A 48 6.42 -11.38 7.84
CA ASN A 48 7.57 -10.60 7.36
C ASN A 48 7.77 -10.67 5.83
N ALA A 49 7.22 -11.69 5.18
CA ALA A 49 7.21 -11.85 3.72
C ALA A 49 5.97 -11.22 3.06
N GLY A 50 5.15 -10.48 3.82
CA GLY A 50 3.91 -9.87 3.32
C GLY A 50 2.78 -10.87 3.06
N ARG A 51 2.90 -12.12 3.53
CA ARG A 51 1.86 -13.14 3.33
C ARG A 51 0.81 -13.14 4.43
N ASP A 52 -0.42 -13.41 4.02
CA ASP A 52 -1.51 -13.77 4.91
C ASP A 52 -1.51 -15.28 5.09
N MET A 53 -1.22 -15.75 6.29
CA MET A 53 -1.18 -17.18 6.60
C MET A 53 -2.58 -17.80 6.77
N MET A 54 -3.58 -16.98 7.12
CA MET A 54 -4.95 -17.45 7.33
C MET A 54 -5.68 -17.66 6.01
N LEU A 55 -5.45 -16.76 5.05
CA LEU A 55 -6.12 -16.79 3.73
C LEU A 55 -5.25 -17.41 2.62
N ASP A 56 -4.03 -17.84 2.94
CA ASP A 56 -3.03 -18.30 1.97
C ASP A 56 -2.85 -17.31 0.79
N ALA A 57 -2.59 -16.05 1.13
CA ALA A 57 -2.49 -14.95 0.16
C ALA A 57 -1.09 -14.28 0.18
N PRO A 58 -0.58 -13.79 -0.96
CA PRO A 58 -1.18 -13.85 -2.30
C PRO A 58 -1.17 -15.26 -2.90
N SER A 59 -2.20 -15.57 -3.69
CA SER A 59 -2.39 -16.86 -4.36
C SER A 59 -2.10 -16.77 -5.86
N LEU A 60 -2.05 -17.92 -6.53
CA LEU A 60 -1.99 -18.00 -7.99
C LEU A 60 -3.35 -17.65 -8.61
N LEU A 61 -3.32 -16.92 -9.73
CA LEU A 61 -4.49 -16.54 -10.52
C LEU A 61 -4.77 -17.59 -11.61
N ASP A 62 -6.03 -17.69 -12.03
CA ASP A 62 -6.40 -18.45 -13.22
C ASP A 62 -5.91 -17.71 -14.48
N PRO A 63 -5.24 -18.38 -15.43
CA PRO A 63 -4.84 -17.78 -16.71
C PRO A 63 -5.96 -17.02 -17.43
N ALA A 64 -7.21 -17.49 -17.37
CA ALA A 64 -8.33 -16.82 -18.02
C ALA A 64 -8.56 -15.37 -17.51
N GLN A 65 -8.23 -15.09 -16.24
CA GLN A 65 -8.34 -13.74 -15.67
C GLN A 65 -7.25 -12.79 -16.17
N LEU A 66 -6.07 -13.33 -16.50
CA LEU A 66 -4.99 -12.55 -17.10
C LEU A 66 -5.35 -12.18 -18.54
N ASP A 67 -5.93 -13.12 -19.29
CA ASP A 67 -6.41 -12.90 -20.66
C ASP A 67 -7.51 -11.82 -20.71
N GLU A 68 -8.48 -11.87 -19.78
CA GLU A 68 -9.54 -10.87 -19.68
C GLU A 68 -9.00 -9.45 -19.44
N LEU A 69 -7.93 -9.33 -18.65
CA LEU A 69 -7.30 -8.05 -18.33
C LEU A 69 -6.20 -7.64 -19.34
N TYR A 70 -5.93 -8.46 -20.36
CA TYR A 70 -4.84 -8.28 -21.32
C TYR A 70 -3.46 -8.15 -20.64
N LEU A 71 -3.19 -8.99 -19.64
CA LEU A 71 -1.95 -9.01 -18.87
C LEU A 71 -1.14 -10.29 -19.11
N GLU A 72 0.19 -10.18 -19.03
CA GLU A 72 1.12 -11.31 -19.05
C GLU A 72 2.04 -11.25 -17.83
N LEU A 73 2.23 -12.39 -17.14
CA LEU A 73 3.19 -12.48 -16.05
C LEU A 73 4.61 -12.62 -16.61
N ARG A 74 5.48 -11.66 -16.29
CA ARG A 74 6.91 -11.71 -16.60
C ARG A 74 7.71 -11.75 -15.31
N LYS A 75 8.67 -12.67 -15.23
CA LYS A 75 9.60 -12.70 -14.11
C LYS A 75 10.48 -11.45 -14.16
N PRO A 76 10.76 -10.79 -13.02
CA PRO A 76 11.73 -9.70 -12.98
C PRO A 76 13.07 -10.17 -13.54
N GLU A 77 13.74 -9.32 -14.31
CA GLU A 77 15.15 -9.55 -14.68
C GLU A 77 16.01 -9.50 -13.41
N ALA A 78 17.02 -10.40 -13.35
CA ALA A 78 17.88 -10.58 -12.19
C ALA A 78 18.88 -9.44 -12.01
#